data_AF-A0A7S7PZG6-F1
#
_entry.id   AF-A0A7S7PZG6-F1
#
_cell.length_a   1.000
_cell.length_b   1.000
_cell.length_c   1.000
_cell.angle_alpha   90.00
_cell.angle_beta   90.00
_cell.angle_gamma   90.00
#
_symmetry.space_group_name_H-M   'P 1'
#
loop_
_entity.id
_entity.type
_entity.pdbx_description
1 polymer ?
#
loop_
_entity_poly.entity_id
_entity_poly.type
_entity_poly.pdbx_seq_one_letter_code
_entity_poly.pdbx_strand_id
1 'polypeptide(L)'
;MRTPYIPHTFGDEVHRKLRSRSGWLTAGVASSISWPSLDVCVQYAGDEYFLLGTEREGKESAPGIIIACNESSGGADEAIAKVYRFTSILSWFQGGYVDVSGYMWGSHPAIYGGRTVYSSVGSAGAKSFNCNHMPIIEDDNVRKALAFWREGKRLDEVHDGYAFLSFYKVIEPQFKDGRIRGKWIAANIDKLTDRAAKRVAELRADGVDVANHLYGSGRCAVAHASLEGEIVDPDIPADRTRLSKDLVIIEELARIYIRDELGVPDARSLHRTRDRLTPWDPLLPAASLDFLRSGQSADVSRLDSQSVSVGLWPDGPIPGLERMTMHVDAVDGGVVRTVLINERKTILLVFFLDFKSGRIHTNLEDGGLFSGEQEPDETDVRAYATFFYKVFGNGVAELRCGDLEPVDCEIVIPVNMMMTKSPDEAIADSLEAFRLRRGCPIQGQGSRDR
;
A
#
# COMPACT_ATOMS: atom_id res chain seq x y z
N MET A 1 -6.03 -7.01 -14.74
CA MET A 1 -5.66 -5.79 -13.99
C MET A 1 -4.20 -5.91 -13.59
N ARG A 2 -3.39 -4.85 -13.69
CA ARG A 2 -1.95 -4.88 -13.33
C ARG A 2 -1.74 -4.19 -11.98
N THR A 3 -0.83 -4.71 -11.16
CA THR A 3 -0.44 -4.18 -9.82
C THR A 3 1.07 -3.91 -9.78
N PRO A 4 1.55 -2.88 -10.51
CA PRO A 4 2.98 -2.65 -10.68
C PRO A 4 3.63 -2.10 -9.42
N TYR A 5 4.94 -2.25 -9.27
CA TYR A 5 5.68 -1.45 -8.29
C TYR A 5 5.49 0.04 -8.56
N ILE A 6 5.14 0.79 -7.51
CA ILE A 6 4.89 2.23 -7.57
C ILE A 6 6.01 2.93 -6.79
N PRO A 7 6.95 3.59 -7.49
CA PRO A 7 7.98 4.38 -6.84
C PRO A 7 7.39 5.49 -5.97
N HIS A 8 7.82 5.55 -4.72
CA HIS A 8 7.55 6.64 -3.79
C HIS A 8 8.83 7.44 -3.58
N THR A 9 8.77 8.75 -3.76
CA THR A 9 9.91 9.64 -3.58
C THR A 9 9.54 10.71 -2.55
N PHE A 10 10.37 10.88 -1.52
CA PHE A 10 10.13 11.79 -0.40
C PHE A 10 11.21 12.88 -0.34
N GLY A 11 10.92 13.98 0.35
CA GLY A 11 11.90 15.00 0.71
C GLY A 11 12.32 15.92 -0.45
N ASP A 12 13.57 16.38 -0.44
CA ASP A 12 14.08 17.43 -1.34
C ASP A 12 13.87 17.17 -2.84
N GLU A 13 13.90 15.89 -3.23
CA GLU A 13 13.66 15.46 -4.60
C GLU A 13 12.25 15.80 -5.08
N VAL A 14 11.24 15.72 -4.20
CA VAL A 14 9.87 16.17 -4.49
C VAL A 14 9.85 17.66 -4.80
N HIS A 15 10.50 18.46 -3.97
CA HIS A 15 10.59 19.91 -4.16
C HIS A 15 11.36 20.28 -5.43
N ARG A 16 12.39 19.52 -5.79
CA ARG A 16 13.14 19.69 -7.04
C ARG A 16 12.24 19.46 -8.26
N LYS A 17 11.47 18.37 -8.28
CA LYS A 17 10.51 18.05 -9.35
C LYS A 17 9.38 19.08 -9.47
N LEU A 18 8.86 19.56 -8.34
CA LEU A 18 7.84 20.61 -8.34
C LEU A 18 8.34 21.95 -8.92
N ARG A 19 9.66 22.22 -8.83
CA ARG A 19 10.29 23.42 -9.41
C ARG A 19 10.80 23.23 -10.85
N SER A 20 10.81 22.01 -11.38
CA SER A 20 11.45 21.71 -12.68
C SER A 20 10.57 22.01 -13.90
N ARG A 21 9.29 22.34 -13.71
CA ARG A 21 8.36 22.70 -14.78
C ARG A 21 7.37 23.78 -14.34
N SER A 22 6.76 24.42 -15.32
CA SER A 22 5.57 25.25 -15.15
C SER A 22 4.30 24.47 -15.48
N GLY A 23 3.16 24.92 -14.95
CA GLY A 23 1.85 24.34 -15.25
C GLY A 23 1.49 23.22 -14.27
N TRP A 24 0.71 23.58 -13.26
CA TRP A 24 0.33 22.70 -12.17
C TRP A 24 -1.15 22.85 -11.84
N LEU A 25 -1.80 21.74 -11.51
CA LEU A 25 -3.10 21.72 -10.86
C LEU A 25 -2.89 21.21 -9.43
N THR A 26 -3.39 21.97 -8.45
CA THR A 26 -3.45 21.55 -7.05
C THR A 26 -4.91 21.31 -6.68
N ALA A 27 -5.20 20.15 -6.13
CA ALA A 27 -6.46 19.81 -5.48
C ALA A 27 -6.25 19.71 -3.96
N GLY A 28 -7.03 20.43 -3.17
CA GLY A 28 -7.11 20.19 -1.73
C GLY A 28 -7.99 18.98 -1.46
N VAL A 29 -7.60 18.13 -0.50
CA VAL A 29 -8.32 16.88 -0.23
C VAL A 29 -8.84 16.78 1.20
N ALA A 30 -9.96 16.06 1.35
CA ALA A 30 -10.42 15.53 2.62
C ALA A 30 -10.16 14.02 2.64
N SER A 31 -9.46 13.52 3.64
CA SER A 31 -9.02 12.12 3.71
C SER A 31 -9.42 11.45 5.01
N SER A 32 -9.88 10.20 4.93
CA SER A 32 -10.01 9.29 6.08
C SER A 32 -8.97 8.16 6.10
N ILE A 33 -8.08 8.13 5.11
CA ILE A 33 -6.98 7.18 5.06
C ILE A 33 -5.75 7.79 5.74
N SER A 34 -4.79 6.94 6.13
CA SER A 34 -3.47 7.41 6.56
C SER A 34 -2.84 8.26 5.45
N TRP A 35 -2.75 9.57 5.69
CA TRP A 35 -2.17 10.52 4.75
C TRP A 35 -0.69 10.76 5.08
N PRO A 36 0.19 10.98 4.08
CA PRO A 36 1.60 11.21 4.35
C PRO A 36 1.82 12.45 5.24
N SER A 37 2.78 12.35 6.16
CA SER A 37 3.22 13.51 6.95
C SER A 37 4.13 14.43 6.13
N LEU A 38 5.02 13.85 5.31
CA LEU A 38 5.89 14.58 4.40
C LEU A 38 5.36 14.57 2.97
N ASP A 39 5.73 15.56 2.16
CA ASP A 39 5.44 15.53 0.72
C ASP A 39 6.01 14.25 0.07
N VAL A 40 5.20 13.59 -0.74
CA VAL A 40 5.59 12.38 -1.49
C VAL A 40 5.15 12.47 -2.95
N CYS A 41 6.06 12.12 -3.86
CA CYS A 41 5.76 11.91 -5.27
C CYS A 41 5.53 10.41 -5.52
N VAL A 42 4.39 10.10 -6.13
CA VAL A 42 3.93 8.76 -6.48
C VAL A 42 3.83 8.68 -8.00
N GLN A 43 4.50 7.71 -8.61
CA GLN A 43 4.40 7.44 -10.05
C GLN A 43 3.32 6.39 -10.32
N TYR A 44 2.18 6.81 -10.85
CA TYR A 44 1.02 5.93 -11.02
C TYR A 44 0.36 6.13 -12.38
N ALA A 45 0.09 5.02 -13.08
CA ALA A 45 -0.56 5.01 -14.39
C ALA A 45 0.07 5.96 -15.44
N GLY A 46 1.39 6.17 -15.36
CA GLY A 46 2.15 7.03 -16.29
C GLY A 46 2.22 8.51 -15.90
N ASP A 47 1.57 8.92 -14.80
CA ASP A 47 1.59 10.28 -14.27
C ASP A 47 2.30 10.36 -12.91
N GLU A 48 2.79 11.55 -12.57
CA GLU A 48 3.34 11.86 -11.24
C GLU A 48 2.29 12.59 -10.40
N TYR A 49 1.94 12.00 -9.26
CA TYR A 49 1.05 12.60 -8.26
C TYR A 49 1.90 13.02 -7.07
N PHE A 50 1.85 14.30 -6.73
CA PHE A 50 2.55 14.87 -5.59
C PHE A 50 1.56 15.07 -4.46
N LEU A 51 1.61 14.20 -3.46
CA LEU A 51 0.75 14.29 -2.29
C LEU A 51 1.42 15.24 -1.30
N LEU A 52 0.76 16.34 -0.99
CA LEU A 52 1.23 17.31 -0.02
C LEU A 52 1.00 16.73 1.38
N GLY A 53 2.08 16.66 2.16
CA GLY A 53 2.03 16.10 3.50
C GLY A 53 1.24 16.98 4.47
N THR A 54 0.79 16.42 5.59
CA THR A 54 0.15 17.18 6.67
C THR A 54 1.13 18.03 7.48
N GLU A 55 2.44 17.88 7.27
CA GLU A 55 3.48 18.62 7.97
C GLU A 55 4.50 19.20 6.97
N ARG A 56 4.80 20.51 7.12
CA ARG A 56 5.84 21.21 6.36
C ARG A 56 6.61 22.13 7.28
N GLU A 57 7.94 21.99 7.28
CA GLU A 57 8.84 22.80 8.12
C GLU A 57 8.42 22.80 9.60
N GLY A 58 7.95 21.66 10.11
CA GLY A 58 7.49 21.49 11.49
C GLY A 58 6.12 22.12 11.81
N LYS A 59 5.34 22.50 10.79
CA LYS A 59 4.01 23.10 10.94
C LYS A 59 2.96 22.30 10.21
N GLU A 60 1.73 22.33 10.72
CA GLU A 60 0.57 21.76 10.03
C GLU A 60 0.39 22.36 8.63
N SER A 61 0.09 21.50 7.66
CA SER A 61 -0.16 21.88 6.28
C SER A 61 -1.43 21.21 5.77
N ALA A 62 -2.09 21.87 4.82
CA ALA A 62 -3.30 21.35 4.22
C ALA A 62 -2.95 20.20 3.26
N PRO A 63 -3.54 19.00 3.43
CA PRO A 63 -3.28 17.90 2.53
C PRO A 63 -3.82 18.21 1.13
N GLY A 64 -3.11 17.76 0.11
CA GLY A 64 -3.50 18.02 -1.27
C GLY A 64 -2.80 17.11 -2.25
N ILE A 65 -3.22 17.17 -3.51
CA ILE A 65 -2.61 16.45 -4.61
C ILE A 65 -2.26 17.47 -5.68
N ILE A 66 -0.99 17.49 -6.09
CA ILE A 66 -0.52 18.28 -7.22
C ILE A 66 -0.24 17.32 -8.38
N ILE A 67 -0.65 17.69 -9.58
CA ILE A 67 -0.32 17.00 -10.83
C ILE A 67 0.07 18.03 -11.89
N ALA A 68 0.88 17.60 -12.86
CA ALA A 68 1.20 18.41 -14.02
C ALA A 68 -0.08 18.80 -14.79
N CYS A 69 -0.22 20.07 -15.12
CA CYS A 69 -1.32 20.57 -15.93
C CYS A 69 -0.76 21.19 -17.20
N ASN A 70 -0.97 20.51 -18.33
CA ASN A 70 -0.46 20.94 -19.64
C ASN A 70 -1.64 21.07 -20.62
N GLU A 71 -1.73 22.24 -21.26
CA GLU A 71 -2.75 22.56 -22.25
C GLU A 71 -2.74 21.56 -23.42
N SER A 72 -1.55 21.11 -23.85
CA SER A 72 -1.42 20.14 -24.95
C SER A 72 -1.95 18.73 -24.62
N SER A 73 -2.20 18.43 -23.35
CA SER A 73 -2.72 17.15 -22.86
C SER A 73 -4.13 17.26 -22.27
N GLY A 74 -4.93 18.22 -22.72
CA GLY A 74 -6.33 18.39 -22.30
C GLY A 74 -6.53 19.41 -21.17
N GLY A 75 -5.49 20.13 -20.75
CA GLY A 75 -5.59 21.24 -19.80
C GLY A 75 -6.08 20.84 -18.41
N ALA A 76 -6.76 21.76 -17.74
CA ALA A 76 -7.20 21.61 -16.35
C ALA A 76 -8.25 20.49 -16.16
N ASP A 77 -9.15 20.31 -17.14
CA ASP A 77 -10.24 19.32 -17.07
C ASP A 77 -9.73 17.88 -17.09
N GLU A 78 -8.70 17.58 -17.90
CA GLU A 78 -8.08 16.25 -17.88
C GLU A 78 -7.26 16.05 -16.60
N ALA A 79 -6.55 17.08 -16.13
CA ALA A 79 -5.80 17.02 -14.88
C ALA A 79 -6.71 16.76 -13.67
N ILE A 80 -7.87 17.42 -13.57
CA ILE A 80 -8.83 17.16 -12.50
C ILE A 80 -9.49 15.78 -12.65
N ALA A 81 -9.78 15.32 -13.87
CA ALA A 81 -10.27 13.97 -14.10
C ALA A 81 -9.27 12.90 -13.64
N LYS A 82 -7.97 13.10 -13.89
CA LYS A 82 -6.89 12.25 -13.38
C LYS A 82 -6.84 12.23 -11.86
N VAL A 83 -6.93 13.39 -11.21
CA VAL A 83 -6.99 13.48 -9.74
C VAL A 83 -8.19 12.69 -9.21
N TYR A 84 -9.38 12.86 -9.76
CA TYR A 84 -10.55 12.08 -9.34
C TYR A 84 -10.38 10.58 -9.56
N ARG A 85 -9.80 10.14 -10.69
CA ARG A 85 -9.53 8.72 -10.93
C ARG A 85 -8.54 8.15 -9.91
N PHE A 86 -7.48 8.90 -9.62
CA PHE A 86 -6.46 8.52 -8.63
C PHE A 86 -7.05 8.45 -7.22
N THR A 87 -7.83 9.44 -6.79
CA THR A 87 -8.41 9.42 -5.45
C THR A 87 -9.45 8.31 -5.28
N SER A 88 -10.22 7.95 -6.31
CA SER A 88 -11.14 6.81 -6.27
C SER A 88 -10.43 5.49 -5.95
N ILE A 89 -9.34 5.19 -6.68
CA ILE A 89 -8.61 3.95 -6.44
C ILE A 89 -7.83 3.98 -5.13
N LEU A 90 -7.22 5.12 -4.78
CA LEU A 90 -6.50 5.27 -3.51
C LEU A 90 -7.44 5.07 -2.31
N SER A 91 -8.65 5.62 -2.38
CA SER A 91 -9.72 5.44 -1.37
C SER A 91 -10.04 3.96 -1.17
N TRP A 92 -10.29 3.23 -2.26
CA TRP A 92 -10.56 1.79 -2.21
C TRP A 92 -9.38 1.00 -1.65
N PHE A 93 -8.19 1.24 -2.19
CA PHE A 93 -6.98 0.47 -1.87
C PHE A 93 -6.61 0.59 -0.39
N GLN A 94 -6.78 1.78 0.20
CA GLN A 94 -6.49 2.06 1.61
C GLN A 94 -7.70 1.85 2.55
N GLY A 95 -8.88 1.54 2.01
CA GLY A 95 -10.08 1.25 2.80
C GLY A 95 -10.77 2.47 3.44
N GLY A 96 -10.70 3.65 2.81
CA GLY A 96 -11.33 4.89 3.28
C GLY A 96 -11.82 5.79 2.15
N TYR A 97 -11.81 7.10 2.35
CA TYR A 97 -12.05 8.09 1.30
C TYR A 97 -10.90 9.10 1.17
N VAL A 98 -10.74 9.62 -0.04
CA VAL A 98 -9.94 10.79 -0.39
C VAL A 98 -10.78 11.63 -1.32
N ASP A 99 -11.49 12.62 -0.79
CA ASP A 99 -12.41 13.47 -1.54
C ASP A 99 -11.73 14.79 -1.95
N VAL A 100 -12.07 15.31 -3.13
CA VAL A 100 -11.51 16.58 -3.63
C VAL A 100 -12.41 17.72 -3.17
N SER A 101 -11.91 18.53 -2.24
CA SER A 101 -12.67 19.63 -1.65
C SER A 101 -12.69 20.89 -2.53
N GLY A 102 -11.73 21.00 -3.44
CA GLY A 102 -11.58 22.10 -4.37
C GLY A 102 -10.21 22.06 -5.05
N TYR A 103 -10.05 22.85 -6.11
CA TYR A 103 -8.81 22.88 -6.87
C TYR A 103 -8.51 24.27 -7.43
N MET A 104 -7.24 24.46 -7.79
CA MET A 104 -6.72 25.62 -8.48
C MET A 104 -5.66 25.18 -9.48
N TRP A 105 -5.45 25.95 -10.55
CA TRP A 105 -4.37 25.70 -11.51
C TRP A 105 -3.59 26.98 -11.76
N GLY A 106 -2.32 26.83 -12.13
CA GLY A 106 -1.44 27.97 -12.37
C GLY A 106 -0.06 27.56 -12.86
N SER A 107 0.80 28.56 -13.04
CA SER A 107 2.18 28.35 -13.50
C SER A 107 3.07 27.70 -12.44
N HIS A 108 2.74 27.86 -11.15
CA HIS A 108 3.52 27.37 -10.02
C HIS A 108 2.64 26.51 -9.09
N PRO A 109 3.22 25.54 -8.38
CA PRO A 109 2.49 24.80 -7.37
C PRO A 109 2.07 25.73 -6.22
N ALA A 110 0.80 25.69 -5.83
CA ALA A 110 0.25 26.45 -4.73
C ALA A 110 -0.53 25.53 -3.79
N ILE A 111 -0.57 25.84 -2.50
CA ILE A 111 -1.35 25.07 -1.52
C ILE A 111 -2.81 25.52 -1.62
N TYR A 112 -3.72 24.55 -1.72
CA TYR A 112 -5.15 24.79 -1.60
C TYR A 112 -5.61 24.50 -0.17
N GLY A 113 -5.98 25.55 0.58
CA GLY A 113 -6.42 25.43 1.97
C GLY A 113 -7.91 25.73 2.13
N GLY A 114 -8.52 25.17 3.18
CA GLY A 114 -9.91 25.43 3.54
C GLY A 114 -10.36 24.54 4.69
N ARG A 115 -11.49 24.87 5.35
CA ARG A 115 -12.03 24.06 6.46
C ARG A 115 -12.42 22.63 6.05
N THR A 116 -12.66 22.42 4.75
CA THR A 116 -13.00 21.13 4.17
C THR A 116 -11.79 20.33 3.72
N VAL A 117 -10.57 20.86 3.88
CA VAL A 117 -9.31 20.22 3.49
C VAL A 117 -8.62 19.71 4.76
N TYR A 118 -8.62 18.39 4.97
CA TYR A 118 -8.11 17.77 6.19
C TYR A 118 -7.77 16.29 6.00
N SER A 119 -6.96 15.74 6.90
CA SER A 119 -6.83 14.29 7.08
C SER A 119 -7.25 13.94 8.51
N SER A 120 -8.15 12.98 8.68
CA SER A 120 -8.56 12.52 10.01
C SER A 120 -7.56 11.52 10.62
N VAL A 121 -6.62 11.01 9.82
CA VAL A 121 -5.64 10.02 10.22
C VAL A 121 -4.24 10.48 9.80
N GLY A 122 -3.35 10.63 10.79
CA GLY A 122 -1.92 10.82 10.55
C GLY A 122 -1.22 9.47 10.31
N SER A 123 -0.10 9.50 9.58
CA SER A 123 0.72 8.30 9.40
C SER A 123 1.81 8.22 10.48
N ALA A 124 2.11 7.00 10.95
CA ALA A 124 3.17 6.78 11.93
C ALA A 124 4.54 6.77 11.24
N GLY A 125 5.34 7.83 11.44
CA GLY A 125 6.68 7.97 10.87
C GLY A 125 6.72 8.73 9.54
N ALA A 126 7.85 9.37 9.25
CA ALA A 126 7.98 10.36 8.20
C ALA A 126 7.81 9.85 6.76
N LYS A 127 8.08 8.56 6.50
CA LYS A 127 8.01 7.91 5.17
C LYS A 127 7.12 6.67 5.15
N SER A 128 5.99 6.72 5.84
CA SER A 128 5.12 5.57 6.09
C SER A 128 3.95 5.43 5.11
N PHE A 129 3.63 6.46 4.33
CA PHE A 129 2.58 6.38 3.31
C PHE A 129 2.96 5.39 2.21
N ASN A 130 2.11 4.38 2.02
CA ASN A 130 2.39 3.28 1.11
C ASN A 130 1.17 2.94 0.25
N CYS A 131 1.22 3.28 -1.03
CA CYS A 131 0.29 2.80 -2.04
C CYS A 131 0.97 1.87 -3.07
N ASN A 132 2.06 1.20 -2.67
CA ASN A 132 2.80 0.30 -3.54
C ASN A 132 1.90 -0.84 -4.03
N HIS A 133 2.07 -1.22 -5.30
CA HIS A 133 1.25 -2.23 -5.99
C HIS A 133 -0.24 -1.90 -6.15
N MET A 134 -0.68 -0.66 -5.89
CA MET A 134 -2.04 -0.21 -6.18
C MET A 134 -2.41 -0.51 -7.65
N PRO A 135 -3.57 -1.16 -7.90
CA PRO A 135 -3.89 -1.66 -9.23
C PRO A 135 -4.21 -0.54 -10.22
N ILE A 136 -3.76 -0.68 -11.47
CA ILE A 136 -4.13 0.22 -12.57
C ILE A 136 -5.50 -0.17 -13.13
N ILE A 137 -6.42 0.80 -13.11
CA ILE A 137 -7.81 0.64 -13.57
C ILE A 137 -8.01 1.29 -14.93
N GLU A 138 -8.15 0.45 -15.96
CA GLU A 138 -8.39 0.87 -17.35
C GLU A 138 -9.89 0.83 -17.73
N ASP A 139 -10.66 -0.07 -17.10
CA ASP A 139 -12.08 -0.24 -17.36
C ASP A 139 -12.96 0.87 -16.75
N ASP A 140 -13.83 1.47 -17.56
CA ASP A 140 -14.66 2.60 -17.16
C ASP A 140 -15.79 2.22 -16.19
N ASN A 141 -16.32 0.99 -16.25
CA ASN A 141 -17.32 0.54 -15.29
C ASN A 141 -16.71 0.35 -13.91
N VAL A 142 -15.49 -0.20 -13.85
CA VAL A 142 -14.71 -0.29 -12.60
C VAL A 142 -14.40 1.09 -12.05
N ARG A 143 -13.98 2.05 -12.89
CA ARG A 143 -13.73 3.44 -12.45
C ARG A 143 -14.98 4.10 -11.84
N LYS A 144 -16.15 3.91 -12.45
CA LYS A 144 -17.43 4.42 -11.93
C LYS A 144 -17.78 3.80 -10.59
N ALA A 145 -17.63 2.47 -10.47
CA ALA A 145 -17.85 1.76 -9.21
C ALA A 145 -16.96 2.32 -8.08
N LEU A 146 -15.67 2.52 -8.33
CA LEU A 146 -14.74 3.11 -7.36
C LEU A 146 -15.06 4.57 -7.03
N ALA A 147 -15.56 5.35 -8.00
CA ALA A 147 -15.99 6.73 -7.77
C ALA A 147 -17.22 6.79 -6.84
N PHE A 148 -18.22 5.94 -7.06
CA PHE A 148 -19.39 5.83 -6.18
C PHE A 148 -19.03 5.28 -4.80
N TRP A 149 -18.07 4.35 -4.72
CA TRP A 149 -17.53 3.89 -3.44
C TRP A 149 -16.91 5.04 -2.64
N ARG A 150 -16.02 5.82 -3.25
CA ARG A 150 -15.40 6.99 -2.61
C ARG A 150 -16.46 7.99 -2.13
N GLU A 151 -17.44 8.30 -2.98
CA GLU A 151 -18.55 9.20 -2.65
C GLU A 151 -19.35 8.66 -1.45
N GLY A 152 -19.71 7.37 -1.47
CA GLY A 152 -20.41 6.71 -0.38
C GLY A 152 -19.64 6.77 0.94
N LYS A 153 -18.34 6.45 0.93
CA LYS A 153 -17.48 6.52 2.13
C LYS A 153 -17.37 7.94 2.69
N ARG A 154 -17.34 8.96 1.83
CA ARG A 154 -17.32 10.37 2.26
C ARG A 154 -18.64 10.77 2.92
N LEU A 155 -19.76 10.30 2.39
CA LEU A 155 -21.09 10.65 2.87
C LEU A 155 -21.54 9.83 4.08
N ASP A 156 -20.92 8.69 4.34
CA ASP A 156 -21.21 7.78 5.47
C ASP A 156 -21.23 8.51 6.83
N GLU A 157 -20.38 9.53 7.00
CA GLU A 157 -20.31 10.34 8.23
C GLU A 157 -21.16 11.63 8.19
N VAL A 158 -21.80 11.91 7.05
CA VAL A 158 -22.47 13.19 6.78
C VAL A 158 -23.97 13.01 6.55
N HIS A 159 -24.35 12.06 5.71
CA HIS A 159 -25.73 11.84 5.28
C HIS A 159 -26.00 10.40 4.80
N ASP A 160 -26.52 9.58 5.70
CA ASP A 160 -26.78 8.14 5.52
C ASP A 160 -27.59 7.81 4.24
N GLY A 161 -28.60 8.62 3.91
CA GLY A 161 -29.40 8.41 2.70
C GLY A 161 -28.60 8.52 1.39
N TYR A 162 -27.79 9.57 1.24
CA TYR A 162 -26.95 9.72 0.05
C TYR A 162 -25.79 8.72 0.04
N ALA A 163 -25.23 8.39 1.21
CA ALA A 163 -24.25 7.31 1.32
C ALA A 163 -24.82 5.97 0.84
N PHE A 164 -26.04 5.62 1.29
CA PHE A 164 -26.77 4.44 0.84
C PHE A 164 -26.93 4.44 -0.68
N LEU A 165 -27.38 5.56 -1.25
CA LEU A 165 -27.57 5.70 -2.69
C LEU A 165 -26.25 5.53 -3.46
N SER A 166 -25.15 6.10 -2.98
CA SER A 166 -23.83 5.96 -3.60
C SER A 166 -23.32 4.51 -3.55
N PHE A 167 -23.41 3.80 -2.43
CA PHE A 167 -23.07 2.37 -2.40
C PHE A 167 -23.99 1.54 -3.29
N TYR A 168 -25.28 1.86 -3.34
CA TYR A 168 -26.22 1.18 -4.22
C TYR A 168 -25.86 1.38 -5.71
N LYS A 169 -25.38 2.57 -6.10
CA LYS A 169 -24.88 2.88 -7.45
C LYS A 169 -23.59 2.13 -7.84
N VAL A 170 -22.86 1.54 -6.89
CA VAL A 170 -21.75 0.63 -7.21
C VAL A 170 -22.30 -0.63 -7.89
N ILE A 171 -23.41 -1.15 -7.37
CA ILE A 171 -24.00 -2.43 -7.78
C ILE A 171 -24.97 -2.23 -8.95
N GLU A 172 -25.89 -1.27 -8.83
CA GLU A 172 -27.05 -1.18 -9.72
C GLU A 172 -26.72 -1.08 -11.23
N PRO A 173 -25.90 -0.12 -11.69
CA PRO A 173 -25.73 0.16 -13.12
C PRO A 173 -25.13 -1.01 -13.90
N GLN A 174 -24.61 -1.99 -13.18
CA GLN A 174 -23.95 -3.18 -13.72
C GLN A 174 -24.96 -4.27 -14.12
N PHE A 175 -26.20 -4.19 -13.61
CA PHE A 175 -27.27 -5.14 -13.93
C PHE A 175 -28.32 -4.49 -14.82
N LYS A 176 -28.52 -5.04 -16.02
CA LYS A 176 -29.58 -4.59 -16.95
C LYS A 176 -31.00 -4.94 -16.46
N ASP A 177 -31.14 -5.94 -15.60
CA ASP A 177 -32.41 -6.42 -15.06
C ASP A 177 -32.38 -6.41 -13.52
N GLY A 178 -33.38 -5.75 -12.92
CA GLY A 178 -33.55 -5.67 -11.47
C GLY A 178 -33.79 -7.03 -10.79
N ARG A 179 -34.33 -8.02 -11.50
CA ARG A 179 -34.50 -9.39 -10.98
C ARG A 179 -33.16 -10.11 -10.85
N ILE A 180 -32.25 -9.93 -11.81
CA ILE A 180 -30.90 -10.52 -11.75
C ILE A 180 -30.15 -9.91 -10.57
N ARG A 181 -30.23 -8.59 -10.40
CA ARG A 181 -29.67 -7.88 -9.23
C ARG A 181 -30.23 -8.44 -7.91
N GLY A 182 -31.55 -8.59 -7.80
CA GLY A 182 -32.17 -9.14 -6.59
C GLY A 182 -31.66 -10.55 -6.25
N LYS A 183 -31.51 -11.40 -7.26
CA LYS A 183 -30.89 -12.73 -7.09
C LYS A 183 -29.44 -12.66 -6.65
N TRP A 184 -28.66 -11.74 -7.22
CA TRP A 184 -27.26 -11.54 -6.83
C TRP A 184 -27.14 -11.07 -5.37
N ILE A 185 -27.97 -10.11 -4.96
CA ILE A 185 -28.02 -9.66 -3.56
C ILE A 185 -28.36 -10.84 -2.66
N ALA A 186 -29.44 -11.58 -2.96
CA ALA A 186 -29.86 -12.74 -2.18
C ALA A 186 -28.73 -13.79 -2.04
N ALA A 187 -27.97 -14.05 -3.10
CA ALA A 187 -26.87 -15.01 -3.09
C ALA A 187 -25.62 -14.53 -2.32
N ASN A 188 -25.48 -13.23 -2.05
CA ASN A 188 -24.33 -12.66 -1.36
C ASN A 188 -24.62 -12.20 0.08
N ILE A 189 -25.89 -12.15 0.50
CA ILE A 189 -26.27 -11.77 1.88
C ILE A 189 -25.58 -12.66 2.92
N ASP A 190 -25.48 -13.97 2.68
CA ASP A 190 -24.87 -14.90 3.64
C ASP A 190 -23.33 -14.83 3.67
N LYS A 191 -22.71 -14.06 2.77
CA LYS A 191 -21.27 -13.77 2.79
C LYS A 191 -20.91 -12.57 3.65
N LEU A 192 -21.90 -11.79 4.08
CA LEU A 192 -21.71 -10.63 4.93
C LEU A 192 -21.16 -11.06 6.29
N THR A 193 -20.26 -10.26 6.87
CA THR A 193 -19.66 -10.54 8.18
C THR A 193 -19.97 -9.44 9.19
N ASP A 194 -19.65 -9.69 10.46
CA ASP A 194 -19.63 -8.69 11.53
C ASP A 194 -20.96 -7.92 11.68
N ARG A 195 -20.89 -6.58 11.62
CA ARG A 195 -22.06 -5.69 11.80
C ARG A 195 -23.11 -5.90 10.73
N ALA A 196 -22.72 -6.17 9.49
CA ALA A 196 -23.65 -6.43 8.39
C ALA A 196 -24.39 -7.77 8.60
N ALA A 197 -23.67 -8.83 8.97
CA ALA A 197 -24.28 -10.13 9.30
C ALA A 197 -25.28 -10.01 10.46
N LYS A 198 -24.92 -9.25 11.51
CA LYS A 198 -25.81 -8.99 12.64
C LYS A 198 -27.09 -8.29 12.19
N ARG A 199 -26.99 -7.25 11.36
CA ARG A 199 -28.16 -6.52 10.88
C ARG A 199 -29.06 -7.39 10.00
N VAL A 200 -28.49 -8.24 9.16
CA VAL A 200 -29.24 -9.23 8.37
C VAL A 200 -30.02 -10.18 9.27
N ALA A 201 -29.40 -10.66 10.36
CA ALA A 201 -30.06 -11.55 11.31
C ALA A 201 -31.25 -10.86 12.02
N GLU A 202 -31.10 -9.59 12.39
CA GLU A 202 -32.21 -8.78 12.96
C GLU A 202 -33.39 -8.69 11.99
N LEU A 203 -33.14 -8.31 10.73
CA LEU A 203 -34.19 -8.21 9.70
C LEU A 203 -34.88 -9.56 9.45
N ARG A 204 -34.12 -10.66 9.39
CA ARG A 204 -34.67 -12.01 9.23
C ARG A 204 -35.54 -12.43 10.42
N ALA A 205 -35.15 -12.07 11.64
CA ALA A 205 -35.94 -12.35 12.85
C ALA A 205 -37.28 -11.61 12.83
N ASP A 206 -37.32 -10.43 12.22
CA ASP A 206 -38.54 -9.63 12.01
C ASP A 206 -39.39 -10.13 10.81
N GLY A 207 -38.98 -11.22 10.15
CA GLY A 207 -39.68 -11.78 8.99
C GLY A 207 -39.49 -10.99 7.69
N VAL A 208 -38.51 -10.10 7.64
CA VAL A 208 -38.25 -9.22 6.48
C VAL A 208 -37.41 -9.95 5.43
N ASP A 209 -37.86 -9.90 4.18
CA ASP A 209 -37.02 -10.26 3.03
C ASP A 209 -36.00 -9.13 2.79
N VAL A 210 -34.77 -9.36 3.24
CA VAL A 210 -33.68 -8.38 3.20
C VAL A 210 -33.41 -7.86 1.78
N ALA A 211 -33.45 -8.71 0.75
CA ALA A 211 -33.13 -8.29 -0.61
C ALA A 211 -34.21 -7.34 -1.17
N ASN A 212 -35.48 -7.67 -0.93
CA ASN A 212 -36.61 -6.82 -1.31
C ASN A 212 -36.68 -5.54 -0.46
N HIS A 213 -36.34 -5.63 0.83
CA HIS A 213 -36.27 -4.50 1.75
C HIS A 213 -35.24 -3.46 1.32
N LEU A 214 -34.01 -3.88 0.98
CA LEU A 214 -32.97 -2.95 0.50
C LEU A 214 -33.39 -2.22 -0.79
N TYR A 215 -34.13 -2.91 -1.68
CA TYR A 215 -34.65 -2.31 -2.91
C TYR A 215 -35.78 -1.30 -2.63
N GLY A 216 -36.80 -1.71 -1.88
CA GLY A 216 -38.00 -0.89 -1.63
C GLY A 216 -37.78 0.22 -0.61
N SER A 217 -37.15 -0.09 0.53
CA SER A 217 -37.05 0.78 1.71
C SER A 217 -35.81 1.68 1.71
N GLY A 218 -34.74 1.29 1.00
CA GLY A 218 -33.49 2.05 0.94
C GLY A 218 -33.41 2.99 -0.25
N ARG A 219 -33.52 2.46 -1.46
CA ARG A 219 -33.31 3.23 -2.70
C ARG A 219 -34.51 4.12 -3.06
N CYS A 220 -35.72 3.56 -3.11
CA CYS A 220 -36.90 4.31 -3.53
C CYS A 220 -37.23 5.44 -2.57
N ALA A 221 -37.02 5.19 -1.27
CA ALA A 221 -37.30 6.13 -0.20
C ALA A 221 -36.38 7.38 -0.21
N VAL A 222 -35.19 7.27 -0.81
CA VAL A 222 -34.22 8.38 -0.95
C VAL A 222 -34.30 9.04 -2.33
N ALA A 223 -34.55 8.27 -3.40
CA ALA A 223 -34.37 8.74 -4.79
C ALA A 223 -35.61 9.34 -5.45
N HIS A 224 -36.82 9.11 -4.92
CA HIS A 224 -38.06 9.54 -5.57
C HIS A 224 -38.92 10.41 -4.64
N ALA A 225 -38.87 11.73 -4.86
CA ALA A 225 -39.70 12.69 -4.14
C ALA A 225 -41.19 12.69 -4.57
N SER A 226 -41.58 11.88 -5.56
CA SER A 226 -42.87 12.00 -6.26
C SER A 226 -43.55 10.69 -6.68
N LEU A 227 -43.06 9.54 -6.22
CA LEU A 227 -43.76 8.25 -6.43
C LEU A 227 -44.39 7.81 -5.11
N GLU A 228 -45.51 7.08 -5.20
CA GLU A 228 -46.40 6.59 -4.12
C GLU A 228 -45.72 5.68 -3.05
N GLY A 229 -44.40 5.79 -2.84
CA GLY A 229 -43.65 5.12 -1.77
C GLY A 229 -43.43 6.03 -0.55
N GLU A 230 -43.11 5.41 0.59
CA GLU A 230 -42.60 6.09 1.78
C GLU A 230 -41.35 6.89 1.42
N ILE A 231 -41.47 8.21 1.37
CA ILE A 231 -40.33 9.12 1.30
C ILE A 231 -39.66 9.12 2.67
N VAL A 232 -38.32 9.08 2.71
CA VAL A 232 -37.57 9.28 3.96
C VAL A 232 -37.82 10.71 4.43
N ASP A 233 -38.60 10.86 5.48
CA ASP A 233 -38.82 12.15 6.12
C ASP A 233 -37.64 12.43 7.07
N PRO A 234 -36.82 13.47 6.83
CA PRO A 234 -35.69 13.81 7.69
C PRO A 234 -36.13 14.22 9.12
N ASP A 235 -37.39 14.63 9.30
CA ASP A 235 -37.96 14.99 10.59
C ASP A 235 -38.54 13.76 11.34
N ILE A 236 -38.58 12.58 10.72
CA ILE A 236 -38.97 11.32 11.38
C ILE A 236 -37.71 10.56 11.83
N PRO A 237 -37.40 10.51 13.14
CA PRO A 237 -36.17 9.86 13.63
C PRO A 237 -36.10 8.36 13.34
N ALA A 238 -37.26 7.71 13.21
CA ALA A 238 -37.36 6.28 12.92
C ALA A 238 -36.84 5.93 11.51
N ASP A 239 -37.15 6.75 10.51
CA ASP A 239 -36.67 6.56 9.13
C ASP A 239 -35.17 6.76 9.02
N ARG A 240 -34.66 7.80 9.68
CA ARG A 240 -33.22 8.04 9.77
C ARG A 240 -32.50 6.88 10.45
N THR A 241 -33.03 6.40 11.57
CA THR A 241 -32.45 5.27 12.32
C THR A 241 -32.45 3.99 11.49
N ARG A 242 -33.52 3.72 10.74
CA ARG A 242 -33.64 2.56 9.85
C ARG A 242 -32.58 2.58 8.76
N LEU A 243 -32.47 3.67 8.01
CA LEU A 243 -31.45 3.82 6.96
C LEU A 243 -30.02 3.69 7.52
N SER A 244 -29.74 4.35 8.64
CA SER A 244 -28.44 4.27 9.31
C SER A 244 -28.04 2.83 9.63
N LYS A 245 -28.99 2.05 10.16
CA LYS A 245 -28.76 0.63 10.49
C LYS A 245 -28.57 -0.24 9.25
N ASP A 246 -29.26 0.06 8.16
CA ASP A 246 -29.19 -0.73 6.93
C ASP A 246 -27.99 -0.35 6.04
N LEU A 247 -27.39 0.82 6.25
CA LEU A 247 -26.24 1.33 5.50
C LEU A 247 -25.05 0.35 5.49
N VAL A 248 -24.78 -0.28 6.63
CA VAL A 248 -23.69 -1.26 6.76
C VAL A 248 -23.88 -2.50 5.87
N ILE A 249 -25.13 -2.85 5.52
CA ILE A 249 -25.39 -3.96 4.62
C ILE A 249 -25.04 -3.56 3.18
N ILE A 250 -25.48 -2.39 2.72
CA ILE A 250 -25.24 -1.97 1.34
C ILE A 250 -23.78 -1.62 1.09
N GLU A 251 -23.09 -1.05 2.08
CA GLU A 251 -21.63 -0.83 2.03
C GLU A 251 -20.89 -2.16 1.82
N GLU A 252 -21.19 -3.18 2.63
CA GLU A 252 -20.50 -4.47 2.51
C GLU A 252 -20.87 -5.24 1.23
N LEU A 253 -22.11 -5.13 0.73
CA LEU A 253 -22.46 -5.64 -0.60
C LEU A 253 -21.68 -4.93 -1.71
N ALA A 254 -21.51 -3.61 -1.63
CA ALA A 254 -20.71 -2.84 -2.59
C ALA A 254 -19.23 -3.25 -2.52
N ARG A 255 -18.70 -3.49 -1.32
CA ARG A 255 -17.34 -4.01 -1.10
C ARG A 255 -17.16 -5.39 -1.73
N ILE A 256 -18.09 -6.32 -1.49
CA ILE A 256 -18.10 -7.66 -2.11
C ILE A 256 -18.13 -7.53 -3.64
N TYR A 257 -18.97 -6.66 -4.18
CA TYR A 257 -19.07 -6.46 -5.62
C TYR A 257 -17.74 -5.99 -6.23
N ILE A 258 -17.11 -4.96 -5.67
CA ILE A 258 -15.83 -4.45 -6.18
C ILE A 258 -14.71 -5.50 -6.05
N ARG A 259 -14.65 -6.22 -4.93
CA ARG A 259 -13.61 -7.21 -4.66
C ARG A 259 -13.78 -8.47 -5.49
N ASP A 260 -14.97 -9.07 -5.49
CA ASP A 260 -15.20 -10.42 -6.00
C ASP A 260 -15.68 -10.43 -7.45
N GLU A 261 -16.55 -9.49 -7.84
CA GLU A 261 -17.10 -9.43 -9.20
C GLU A 261 -16.22 -8.59 -10.14
N LEU A 262 -15.74 -7.43 -9.67
CA LEU A 262 -14.83 -6.58 -10.46
C LEU A 262 -13.36 -6.98 -10.30
N GLY A 263 -13.03 -7.84 -9.33
CA GLY A 263 -11.68 -8.34 -9.11
C GLY A 263 -10.67 -7.27 -8.70
N VAL A 264 -11.11 -6.17 -8.04
CA VAL A 264 -10.22 -5.10 -7.61
C VAL A 264 -9.70 -5.39 -6.20
N PRO A 265 -8.39 -5.68 -6.03
CA PRO A 265 -7.86 -5.93 -4.70
C PRO A 265 -7.74 -4.63 -3.89
N ASP A 266 -7.82 -4.75 -2.56
CA ASP A 266 -7.39 -3.72 -1.61
C ASP A 266 -5.96 -4.02 -1.13
N ALA A 267 -5.36 -3.12 -0.35
CA ALA A 267 -3.98 -3.31 0.12
C ALA A 267 -3.80 -4.62 0.92
N ARG A 268 -4.80 -5.02 1.70
CA ARG A 268 -4.73 -6.19 2.58
C ARG A 268 -4.88 -7.50 1.79
N SER A 269 -5.83 -7.54 0.86
CA SER A 269 -6.01 -8.71 -0.02
C SER A 269 -4.81 -8.87 -0.93
N LEU A 270 -4.31 -7.78 -1.52
CA LEU A 270 -3.12 -7.82 -2.37
C LEU A 270 -1.89 -8.29 -1.61
N HIS A 271 -1.67 -7.79 -0.40
CA HIS A 271 -0.57 -8.25 0.45
C HIS A 271 -0.61 -9.78 0.65
N ARG A 272 -1.80 -10.37 0.81
CA ARG A 272 -1.97 -11.83 1.00
C ARG A 272 -1.81 -12.65 -0.27
N THR A 273 -2.19 -12.13 -1.43
CA THR A 273 -2.32 -12.94 -2.65
C THR A 273 -1.28 -12.62 -3.73
N ARG A 274 -0.59 -11.48 -3.66
CA ARG A 274 0.41 -11.10 -4.67
C ARG A 274 1.58 -12.08 -4.65
N ASP A 275 1.91 -12.61 -5.83
CA ASP A 275 3.21 -13.22 -6.10
C ASP A 275 4.25 -12.10 -6.26
N ARG A 276 5.17 -12.02 -5.30
CA ARG A 276 6.23 -11.01 -5.26
C ARG A 276 7.42 -11.37 -6.14
N LEU A 277 7.54 -12.63 -6.54
CA LEU A 277 8.65 -13.14 -7.35
C LEU A 277 8.40 -13.03 -8.85
N THR A 278 7.15 -12.79 -9.28
CA THR A 278 6.82 -12.63 -10.70
C THR A 278 7.71 -11.63 -11.44
N PRO A 279 8.10 -10.46 -10.87
CA PRO A 279 9.07 -9.56 -11.49
C PRO A 279 10.41 -10.20 -11.88
N TRP A 280 10.80 -11.26 -11.18
CA TRP A 280 12.05 -11.99 -11.34
C TRP A 280 11.92 -13.28 -12.15
N ASP A 281 10.71 -13.64 -12.60
CA ASP A 281 10.49 -14.76 -13.53
C ASP A 281 11.48 -14.76 -14.72
N PRO A 282 11.81 -13.61 -15.36
CA PRO A 282 12.75 -13.59 -16.48
C PRO A 282 14.17 -14.07 -16.17
N LEU A 283 14.56 -14.15 -14.89
CA LEU A 283 15.87 -14.67 -14.47
C LEU A 283 15.97 -16.19 -14.66
N LEU A 284 14.83 -16.90 -14.69
CA LEU A 284 14.77 -18.35 -14.76
C LEU A 284 14.11 -18.83 -16.06
N PRO A 285 14.46 -20.03 -16.57
CA PRO A 285 13.71 -20.66 -17.64
C PRO A 285 12.28 -21.01 -17.19
N ALA A 286 11.31 -20.91 -18.10
CA ALA A 286 9.90 -21.23 -17.80
C ALA A 286 9.70 -22.62 -17.18
N ALA A 287 10.42 -23.63 -17.69
CA ALA A 287 10.38 -24.98 -17.13
C ALA A 287 10.81 -25.02 -15.66
N SER A 288 11.86 -24.27 -15.28
CA SER A 288 12.30 -24.21 -13.88
C SER A 288 11.25 -23.54 -12.99
N LEU A 289 10.60 -22.48 -13.47
CA LEU A 289 9.52 -21.80 -12.74
C LEU A 289 8.34 -22.74 -12.51
N ASP A 290 7.93 -23.53 -13.50
CA ASP A 290 6.83 -24.49 -13.37
C ASP A 290 7.13 -25.55 -12.30
N PHE A 291 8.37 -26.08 -12.29
CA PHE A 291 8.82 -27.01 -11.26
C PHE A 291 8.78 -26.37 -9.86
N LEU A 292 9.35 -25.18 -9.69
CA LEU A 292 9.39 -24.49 -8.41
C LEU A 292 7.98 -24.15 -7.89
N ARG A 293 7.10 -23.64 -8.76
CA ARG A 293 5.69 -23.33 -8.43
C ARG A 293 4.89 -24.57 -8.06
N SER A 294 5.25 -25.74 -8.59
CA SER A 294 4.67 -27.03 -8.19
C SER A 294 5.23 -27.59 -6.87
N GLY A 295 6.22 -26.92 -6.28
CA GLY A 295 6.89 -27.35 -5.04
C GLY A 295 7.98 -28.41 -5.27
N GLN A 296 8.50 -28.50 -6.50
CA GLN A 296 9.59 -29.42 -6.86
C GLN A 296 10.91 -28.66 -6.97
N SER A 297 12.04 -29.36 -6.83
CA SER A 297 13.36 -28.77 -7.08
C SER A 297 13.59 -28.58 -8.58
N ALA A 298 14.26 -27.49 -8.95
CA ALA A 298 14.57 -27.14 -10.32
C ALA A 298 16.02 -26.66 -10.47
N ASP A 299 16.52 -26.62 -11.70
CA ASP A 299 17.77 -25.92 -11.99
C ASP A 299 17.54 -24.40 -11.89
N VAL A 300 18.23 -23.79 -10.93
CA VAL A 300 18.20 -22.36 -10.62
C VAL A 300 19.59 -21.72 -10.74
N SER A 301 20.52 -22.38 -11.45
CA SER A 301 21.89 -21.89 -11.66
C SER A 301 21.97 -20.47 -12.24
N ARG A 302 20.93 -19.99 -12.93
CA ARG A 302 20.86 -18.60 -13.43
C ARG A 302 20.70 -17.54 -12.35
N LEU A 303 20.24 -17.90 -11.15
CA LEU A 303 20.22 -16.99 -10.00
C LEU A 303 21.60 -16.83 -9.37
N ASP A 304 22.47 -17.82 -9.54
CA ASP A 304 23.82 -17.77 -9.00
C ASP A 304 24.65 -16.69 -9.70
N SER A 305 25.52 -16.05 -8.92
CA SER A 305 26.38 -14.93 -9.33
C SER A 305 25.66 -13.67 -9.83
N GLN A 306 24.33 -13.55 -9.66
CA GLN A 306 23.62 -12.32 -9.98
C GLN A 306 24.05 -11.17 -9.06
N SER A 307 24.18 -9.97 -9.64
CA SER A 307 24.44 -8.76 -8.86
C SER A 307 23.12 -8.20 -8.36
N VAL A 308 22.98 -8.16 -7.03
CA VAL A 308 21.76 -7.74 -6.34
C VAL A 308 22.05 -6.60 -5.39
N SER A 309 21.21 -5.57 -5.45
CA SER A 309 21.22 -4.47 -4.49
C SER A 309 20.20 -4.74 -3.39
N VAL A 310 20.61 -4.55 -2.14
CA VAL A 310 19.73 -4.62 -0.96
C VAL A 310 19.42 -3.22 -0.48
N GLY A 311 18.13 -2.93 -0.37
CA GLY A 311 17.62 -1.63 0.08
C GLY A 311 16.56 -1.76 1.16
N LEU A 312 16.12 -0.60 1.65
CA LEU A 312 14.94 -0.45 2.48
C LEU A 312 13.93 0.36 1.71
N TRP A 313 12.70 -0.13 1.58
CA TRP A 313 11.62 0.68 1.02
C TRP A 313 11.15 1.72 2.05
N PRO A 314 10.96 3.00 1.69
CA PRO A 314 11.16 3.61 0.37
C PRO A 314 12.52 4.34 0.21
N ASP A 315 13.48 4.10 1.10
CA ASP A 315 14.79 4.79 1.15
C ASP A 315 15.75 4.39 0.03
N GLY A 316 15.56 3.22 -0.59
CA GLY A 316 16.40 2.69 -1.66
C GLY A 316 17.59 1.89 -1.12
N PRO A 317 18.64 1.70 -1.94
CA PRO A 317 19.81 0.89 -1.60
C PRO A 317 20.52 1.37 -0.32
N ILE A 318 20.94 0.42 0.51
CA ILE A 318 21.77 0.71 1.68
C ILE A 318 23.23 0.88 1.21
N PRO A 319 23.92 1.97 1.61
CA PRO A 319 25.34 2.13 1.32
C PRO A 319 26.18 0.95 1.84
N GLY A 320 26.97 0.34 0.97
CA GLY A 320 27.75 -0.88 1.21
C GLY A 320 27.05 -2.18 0.78
N LEU A 321 25.76 -2.14 0.43
CA LEU A 321 24.95 -3.28 -0.02
C LEU A 321 24.38 -3.09 -1.44
N GLU A 322 24.90 -2.12 -2.20
CA GLU A 322 24.40 -1.81 -3.55
C GLU A 322 24.78 -2.87 -4.58
N ARG A 323 25.85 -3.63 -4.32
CA ARG A 323 26.37 -4.68 -5.20
C ARG A 323 26.75 -5.90 -4.38
N MET A 324 25.77 -6.75 -4.10
CA MET A 324 25.98 -8.05 -3.48
C MET A 324 25.92 -9.15 -4.54
N THR A 325 26.76 -10.17 -4.41
CA THR A 325 26.72 -11.36 -5.24
C THR A 325 25.77 -12.38 -4.63
N MET A 326 24.76 -12.78 -5.40
CA MET A 326 23.82 -13.84 -5.02
C MET A 326 24.45 -15.21 -5.21
N HIS A 327 24.33 -16.05 -4.18
CA HIS A 327 24.68 -17.46 -4.23
C HIS A 327 23.48 -18.32 -3.87
N VAL A 328 23.21 -19.36 -4.65
CA VAL A 328 22.18 -20.33 -4.30
C VAL A 328 22.78 -21.38 -3.37
N ASP A 329 22.26 -21.47 -2.15
CA ASP A 329 22.73 -22.41 -1.14
C ASP A 329 21.95 -23.73 -1.16
N ALA A 330 20.62 -23.65 -1.31
CA ALA A 330 19.76 -24.84 -1.33
C ALA A 330 18.46 -24.60 -2.12
N VAL A 331 17.88 -25.68 -2.64
CA VAL A 331 16.56 -25.69 -3.28
C VAL A 331 15.75 -26.87 -2.74
N ASP A 332 14.68 -26.58 -2.02
CA ASP A 332 13.79 -27.61 -1.48
C ASP A 332 12.34 -27.13 -1.48
N GLY A 333 11.41 -28.01 -1.84
CA GLY A 333 9.97 -27.73 -1.78
C GLY A 333 9.47 -26.53 -2.60
N GLY A 334 10.21 -26.08 -3.63
CA GLY A 334 9.92 -24.85 -4.38
C GLY A 334 10.48 -23.57 -3.75
N VAL A 335 11.25 -23.70 -2.68
CA VAL A 335 11.93 -22.61 -1.98
C VAL A 335 13.41 -22.61 -2.33
N VAL A 336 13.93 -21.46 -2.78
CA VAL A 336 15.35 -21.26 -3.06
C VAL A 336 15.96 -20.46 -1.92
N ARG A 337 16.88 -21.06 -1.16
CA ARG A 337 17.69 -20.34 -0.17
C ARG A 337 18.83 -19.65 -0.89
N THR A 338 18.87 -18.33 -0.80
CA THR A 338 19.93 -17.51 -1.39
C THR A 338 20.73 -16.80 -0.31
N VAL A 339 22.02 -16.67 -0.57
CA VAL A 339 22.98 -15.97 0.28
C VAL A 339 23.53 -14.82 -0.54
N LEU A 340 23.42 -13.60 -0.03
CA LEU A 340 24.00 -12.41 -0.64
C LEU A 340 25.29 -12.05 0.09
N ILE A 341 26.39 -11.90 -0.65
CA ILE A 341 27.70 -11.54 -0.11
C ILE A 341 28.16 -10.23 -0.74
N ASN A 342 28.59 -9.26 0.07
CA ASN A 342 29.13 -7.99 -0.46
C ASN A 342 30.49 -8.19 -1.17
N GLU A 343 30.91 -7.23 -2.00
CA GLU A 343 32.18 -7.32 -2.78
C GLU A 343 33.42 -7.63 -1.92
N ARG A 344 33.43 -7.13 -0.68
CA ARG A 344 34.53 -7.30 0.27
C ARG A 344 34.53 -8.65 0.98
N LYS A 345 33.46 -9.42 0.86
CA LYS A 345 33.22 -10.65 1.62
C LYS A 345 33.39 -10.37 3.12
N THR A 346 32.62 -9.41 3.63
CA THR A 346 32.54 -9.04 5.05
C THR A 346 31.12 -9.02 5.58
N ILE A 347 30.10 -9.00 4.69
CA ILE A 347 28.68 -9.02 5.03
C ILE A 347 28.00 -10.16 4.27
N LEU A 348 27.25 -10.97 5.00
CA LEU A 348 26.43 -12.06 4.49
C LEU A 348 24.97 -11.85 4.90
N LEU A 349 24.05 -11.89 3.96
CA LEU A 349 22.60 -11.80 4.20
C LEU A 349 21.90 -13.01 3.58
N VAL A 350 20.86 -13.53 4.23
CA VAL A 350 20.15 -14.74 3.77
C VAL A 350 18.70 -14.42 3.44
N PHE A 351 18.24 -14.91 2.29
CA PHE A 351 16.86 -14.77 1.83
C PHE A 351 16.31 -16.11 1.37
N PHE A 352 14.99 -16.28 1.50
CA PHE A 352 14.28 -17.44 0.96
C PHE A 352 13.31 -16.96 -0.11
N LEU A 353 13.49 -17.43 -1.34
CA LEU A 353 12.59 -17.18 -2.47
C LEU A 353 11.61 -18.36 -2.58
N ASP A 354 10.42 -18.23 -2.02
CA ASP A 354 9.37 -19.24 -2.08
C ASP A 354 8.50 -19.02 -3.32
N PHE A 355 8.84 -19.70 -4.41
CA PHE A 355 8.12 -19.62 -5.68
C PHE A 355 6.74 -20.29 -5.64
N LYS A 356 6.51 -21.20 -4.68
CA LYS A 356 5.24 -21.90 -4.53
C LYS A 356 4.18 -20.97 -3.91
N SER A 357 4.56 -20.18 -2.92
CA SER A 357 3.67 -19.19 -2.31
C SER A 357 3.81 -17.78 -2.91
N GLY A 358 4.82 -17.54 -3.76
CA GLY A 358 5.12 -16.25 -4.34
C GLY A 358 5.65 -15.25 -3.30
N ARG A 359 6.43 -15.73 -2.34
CA ARG A 359 6.91 -14.97 -1.19
C ARG A 359 8.42 -14.88 -1.15
N ILE A 360 8.91 -13.82 -0.49
CA ILE A 360 10.32 -13.62 -0.21
C ILE A 360 10.44 -13.37 1.28
N HIS A 361 11.30 -14.12 1.96
CA HIS A 361 11.53 -13.99 3.39
C HIS A 361 12.96 -13.56 3.66
N THR A 362 13.12 -12.57 4.53
CA THR A 362 14.42 -12.19 5.08
C THR A 362 14.74 -13.07 6.28
N ASN A 363 15.92 -13.70 6.30
CA ASN A 363 16.43 -14.39 7.48
C ASN A 363 17.48 -13.52 8.18
N LEU A 364 17.08 -12.93 9.30
CA LEU A 364 17.95 -12.08 10.11
C LEU A 364 18.86 -12.86 11.06
N GLU A 365 18.61 -14.16 11.29
CA GLU A 365 19.39 -14.99 12.23
C GLU A 365 20.65 -15.55 11.57
N ASP A 366 20.55 -15.97 10.30
CA ASP A 366 21.65 -16.57 9.55
C ASP A 366 22.54 -15.52 8.84
N GLY A 367 22.17 -14.24 8.91
CA GLY A 367 22.96 -13.13 8.38
C GLY A 367 23.99 -12.61 9.39
N GLY A 368 25.05 -11.96 8.91
CA GLY A 368 26.06 -11.42 9.79
C GLY A 368 27.24 -10.74 9.12
N LEU A 369 28.06 -10.16 9.99
CA LEU A 369 29.41 -9.75 9.66
C LEU A 369 30.35 -10.95 9.79
N PHE A 370 31.27 -11.11 8.84
CA PHE A 370 32.26 -12.18 8.90
C PHE A 370 33.67 -11.65 8.61
N SER A 371 34.65 -12.23 9.31
CA SER A 371 36.07 -11.96 9.10
C SER A 371 36.66 -13.08 8.25
N GLY A 372 36.85 -12.79 6.96
CA GLY A 372 37.43 -13.71 5.99
C GLY A 372 38.81 -13.25 5.56
N GLU A 373 38.98 -13.01 4.25
CA GLU A 373 40.18 -12.39 3.68
C GLU A 373 40.32 -10.90 4.09
N GLN A 374 39.20 -10.26 4.40
CA GLN A 374 39.12 -8.90 4.90
C GLN A 374 38.43 -8.88 6.26
N GLU A 375 38.87 -7.95 7.11
CA GLU A 375 38.18 -7.63 8.36
C GLU A 375 37.08 -6.59 8.09
N PRO A 376 35.87 -6.76 8.66
CA PRO A 376 34.83 -5.75 8.60
C PRO A 376 35.32 -4.40 9.13
N ASP A 377 35.02 -3.32 8.42
CA ASP A 377 35.27 -1.95 8.90
C ASP A 377 33.99 -1.25 9.39
N GLU A 378 34.12 0.02 9.75
CA GLU A 378 32.97 0.79 10.25
C GLU A 378 31.86 0.93 9.19
N THR A 379 32.20 0.99 7.90
CA THR A 379 31.23 1.08 6.81
C THR A 379 30.43 -0.23 6.73
N ASP A 380 31.12 -1.38 6.81
CA ASP A 380 30.46 -2.69 6.78
C ASP A 380 29.53 -2.88 7.98
N VAL A 381 30.00 -2.49 9.18
CA VAL A 381 29.20 -2.52 10.41
C VAL A 381 27.97 -1.63 10.28
N ARG A 382 28.11 -0.42 9.73
CA ARG A 382 26.99 0.50 9.50
C ARG A 382 25.99 -0.09 8.53
N ALA A 383 26.44 -0.66 7.42
CA ALA A 383 25.60 -1.25 6.40
C ALA A 383 24.76 -2.41 6.97
N TYR A 384 25.42 -3.37 7.62
CA TYR A 384 24.75 -4.51 8.25
C TYR A 384 23.80 -4.07 9.37
N ALA A 385 24.24 -3.19 10.27
CA ALA A 385 23.38 -2.69 11.36
C ALA A 385 22.17 -1.92 10.83
N THR A 386 22.33 -1.14 9.75
CA THR A 386 21.22 -0.43 9.10
C THR A 386 20.20 -1.41 8.57
N PHE A 387 20.63 -2.43 7.82
CA PHE A 387 19.74 -3.49 7.35
C PHE A 387 19.04 -4.19 8.52
N PHE A 388 19.79 -4.72 9.48
CA PHE A 388 19.27 -5.52 10.58
C PHE A 388 18.26 -4.73 11.43
N TYR A 389 18.64 -3.57 11.98
CA TYR A 389 17.78 -2.84 12.92
C TYR A 389 16.60 -2.16 12.24
N LYS A 390 16.74 -1.72 10.98
CA LYS A 390 15.59 -1.14 10.26
C LYS A 390 14.58 -2.21 9.90
N VAL A 391 15.02 -3.39 9.43
CA VAL A 391 14.11 -4.52 9.16
C VAL A 391 13.48 -5.04 10.46
N PHE A 392 14.26 -5.19 11.52
CA PHE A 392 13.77 -5.56 12.84
C PHE A 392 12.79 -4.51 13.43
N GLY A 393 12.93 -3.24 13.03
CA GLY A 393 12.04 -2.12 13.33
C GLY A 393 10.83 -1.99 12.39
N ASN A 394 10.44 -3.06 11.68
CA ASN A 394 9.34 -3.11 10.69
C ASN A 394 9.60 -2.43 9.33
N GLY A 395 10.85 -2.10 9.00
CA GLY A 395 11.22 -1.57 7.68
C GLY A 395 11.25 -2.65 6.60
N VAL A 396 10.65 -2.40 5.45
CA VAL A 396 10.55 -3.41 4.37
C VAL A 396 11.86 -3.50 3.61
N ALA A 397 12.52 -4.66 3.65
CA ALA A 397 13.68 -4.93 2.81
C ALA A 397 13.26 -5.09 1.34
N GLU A 398 14.06 -4.57 0.43
CA GLU A 398 13.83 -4.63 -1.01
C GLU A 398 15.07 -5.16 -1.72
N LEU A 399 14.87 -6.09 -2.66
CA LEU A 399 15.94 -6.60 -3.52
C LEU A 399 15.76 -6.09 -4.95
N ARG A 400 16.86 -5.65 -5.57
CA ARG A 400 16.90 -5.22 -6.98
C ARG A 400 17.95 -6.00 -7.74
N CYS A 401 17.57 -6.52 -8.92
CA CYS A 401 18.45 -7.26 -9.80
C CYS A 401 18.39 -6.64 -11.21
N GLY A 402 19.43 -5.90 -11.60
CA GLY A 402 19.46 -5.17 -12.87
C GLY A 402 18.29 -4.18 -13.02
N ASP A 403 17.66 -4.17 -14.19
CA ASP A 403 16.53 -3.29 -14.53
C ASP A 403 15.15 -3.90 -14.22
N LEU A 404 15.11 -5.06 -13.55
CA LEU A 404 13.85 -5.70 -13.17
C LEU A 404 13.15 -4.91 -12.06
N GLU A 405 11.81 -5.08 -11.99
CA GLU A 405 11.03 -4.50 -10.90
C GLU A 405 11.58 -5.03 -9.54
N PRO A 406 11.74 -4.14 -8.54
CA PRO A 406 12.19 -4.54 -7.21
C PRO A 406 11.19 -5.48 -6.54
N VAL A 407 11.70 -6.36 -5.69
CA VAL A 407 10.88 -7.29 -4.93
C VAL A 407 10.98 -6.98 -3.43
N ASP A 408 9.82 -6.77 -2.82
CA ASP A 408 9.67 -6.51 -1.39
C ASP A 408 9.70 -7.82 -0.60
N CYS A 409 10.47 -7.83 0.49
CA CYS A 409 10.60 -8.99 1.37
C CYS A 409 9.59 -8.91 2.52
N GLU A 410 8.95 -10.04 2.84
CA GLU A 410 8.11 -10.17 4.02
C GLU A 410 8.99 -10.26 5.28
N ILE A 411 8.56 -9.54 6.31
CA ILE A 411 9.16 -9.60 7.64
C ILE A 411 8.26 -10.46 8.50
N VAL A 412 8.75 -11.63 8.91
CA VAL A 412 8.03 -12.55 9.81
C VAL A 412 8.48 -12.29 11.25
N ILE A 413 8.41 -11.04 11.70
CA ILE A 413 8.76 -10.65 13.08
C ILE A 413 7.52 -10.00 13.69
N PRO A 414 7.19 -10.28 14.97
CA PRO A 414 6.13 -9.56 15.67
C PRO A 414 6.34 -8.05 15.57
N VAL A 415 5.25 -7.30 15.37
CA VAL A 415 5.33 -5.85 15.22
C VAL A 415 5.80 -5.21 16.54
N ASN A 416 6.72 -4.24 16.46
CA ASN A 416 7.23 -3.44 17.59
C ASN A 416 8.14 -4.16 18.59
N MET A 417 9.04 -5.03 18.12
CA MET A 417 10.04 -5.68 18.99
C MET A 417 11.06 -4.70 19.58
N MET A 418 11.32 -3.55 18.93
CA MET A 418 12.19 -2.48 19.46
C MET A 418 11.40 -1.46 20.29
N MET A 419 10.95 -1.84 21.49
CA MET A 419 10.13 -0.96 22.34
C MET A 419 10.94 0.11 23.09
N THR A 420 12.23 -0.14 23.36
CA THR A 420 13.04 0.70 24.25
C THR A 420 14.00 1.63 23.52
N LYS A 421 14.19 1.44 22.21
CA LYS A 421 15.24 2.09 21.45
C LYS A 421 14.88 2.18 19.98
N SER A 422 15.14 3.31 19.34
CA SER A 422 14.95 3.45 17.89
C SER A 422 16.01 2.68 17.10
N PRO A 423 15.73 2.27 15.85
CA PRO A 423 16.73 1.68 14.97
C PRO A 423 17.99 2.55 14.81
N ASP A 424 17.84 3.87 14.69
CA ASP A 424 18.95 4.79 14.48
C ASP A 424 19.90 4.85 15.68
N GLU A 425 19.36 4.86 16.89
CA GLU A 425 20.17 4.78 18.10
C GLU A 425 20.86 3.41 18.20
N ALA A 426 20.20 2.30 17.81
CA ALA A 426 20.79 0.96 17.84
C ALA A 426 21.95 0.80 16.85
N ILE A 427 21.83 1.43 15.67
CA ILE A 427 22.91 1.55 14.68
C ILE A 427 24.07 2.35 15.29
N ALA A 428 23.81 3.48 15.94
CA ALA A 428 24.83 4.31 16.57
C ALA A 428 25.63 3.55 17.65
N ASP A 429 24.96 2.84 18.56
CA ASP A 429 25.64 2.04 19.59
C ASP A 429 26.47 0.91 18.99
N SER A 430 26.00 0.29 17.90
CA SER A 430 26.75 -0.78 17.23
C SER A 430 28.08 -0.26 16.68
N LEU A 431 28.08 0.96 16.16
CA LEU A 431 29.28 1.64 15.67
C LEU A 431 30.21 2.04 16.82
N GLU A 432 29.66 2.54 17.92
CA GLU A 432 30.44 2.88 19.11
C GLU A 432 31.10 1.64 19.73
N ALA A 433 30.34 0.56 19.88
CA ALA A 433 30.86 -0.72 20.36
C ALA A 433 31.99 -1.27 19.46
N PHE A 434 31.84 -1.13 18.14
CA PHE A 434 32.89 -1.52 17.19
C PHE A 434 34.17 -0.68 17.36
N ARG A 435 34.05 0.64 17.49
CA ARG A 435 35.19 1.55 17.73
C ARG A 435 35.90 1.23 19.04
N LEU A 436 35.16 0.94 20.12
CA LEU A 436 35.73 0.56 21.41
C LEU A 436 36.51 -0.76 21.34
N ARG A 437 36.00 -1.75 20.61
CA ARG A 437 36.69 -3.04 20.41
C ARG A 437 38.01 -2.89 19.65
N ARG A 438 38.06 -2.01 18.63
CA ARG A 438 39.32 -1.71 17.90
C ARG A 438 40.26 -0.79 18.67
N GLY A 439 39.74 0.05 19.56
CA GLY A 439 40.51 0.99 20.37
C GLY A 439 41.13 0.42 21.65
N CYS A 440 40.90 -0.86 21.97
CA CYS A 440 41.47 -1.50 23.16
C CYS A 440 42.79 -2.22 22.80
N PRO A 441 43.98 -1.73 23.22
CA PRO A 441 45.21 -2.48 23.08
C PRO A 441 45.17 -3.67 24.04
N ILE A 442 45.36 -4.89 23.53
CA ILE A 442 45.59 -6.08 24.35
C ILE A 442 46.87 -5.85 25.16
N GLN A 443 46.74 -5.49 26.44
CA GLN A 443 47.86 -5.50 27.37
C GLN A 443 48.11 -6.94 27.86
N GLY A 444 49.15 -7.56 27.29
CA GLY A 444 50.15 -8.34 28.04
C GLY A 444 49.78 -9.76 28.49
N GLN A 445 50.07 -10.75 27.65
CA GLN A 445 50.71 -11.98 28.17
C GLN A 445 52.22 -11.70 28.25
N GLY A 446 52.65 -11.20 29.40
CA GLY A 446 54.05 -11.12 29.77
C GLY A 446 54.60 -12.51 30.04
N SER A 447 55.71 -12.81 29.40
CA SER A 447 56.63 -13.86 29.79
C SER A 447 56.93 -13.79 31.29
N ARG A 448 56.85 -14.94 31.96
CA ARG A 448 57.54 -15.18 33.22
C ARG A 448 58.37 -16.44 33.05
N ASP A 449 59.61 -16.23 32.62
CA ASP A 449 60.72 -17.08 33.04
C ASP A 449 60.99 -16.79 34.52
N ARG A 450 60.86 -17.83 35.35
CA ARG A 450 61.75 -18.16 36.46
C ARG A 450 61.70 -19.64 36.73
#